data_AF-A0A177G4Y6-F1
#
_entry.id   AF-A0A177G4Y6-F1
#
_cell.length_a   1.000
_cell.length_b   1.000
_cell.length_c   1.000
_cell.angle_alpha   90.00
_cell.angle_beta   90.00
_cell.angle_gamma   90.00
#
_symmetry.space_group_name_H-M   'P 1'
#
loop_
_entity.id
_entity.type
_entity.pdbx_description
1 polymer ?
#
loop_
_entity_poly.entity_id
_entity_poly.type
_entity_poly.pdbx_seq_one_letter_code
_entity_poly.pdbx_strand_id
1 'polypeptide(L)'
;MPRPSAPASPNTSPPSTPPAGNASVKAGFFKTATEADGTPVAAIAAVQEFGAVVRGREGHTTVIPPRPFLRQTVAHHRTAWVRLLANTLKTSLRTPGRAGGTQHLLQTLVQRLSTPTQALTTAGKAMQTDITQTIHQTHTPPNAPVTIRHKGFDKPLVETGTLQNSVSFQVDV
;
A
#
# COMPACT_ATOMS: atom_id res chain seq x y z
N MET A 1 -50.29 29.40 -2.08
CA MET A 1 -49.15 29.52 -3.01
C MET A 1 -47.87 29.30 -2.22
N PRO A 2 -47.12 28.21 -2.44
CA PRO A 2 -45.85 27.97 -1.77
C PRO A 2 -44.71 28.71 -2.49
N ARG A 3 -43.80 29.30 -1.70
CA ARG A 3 -42.56 29.94 -2.17
C ARG A 3 -41.61 28.91 -2.81
N PRO A 4 -40.80 29.30 -3.80
CA PRO A 4 -39.84 28.39 -4.44
C PRO A 4 -38.72 27.98 -3.47
N SER A 5 -38.43 26.69 -3.46
CA SER A 5 -37.31 26.06 -2.75
C SER A 5 -35.97 26.53 -3.31
N ALA A 6 -35.04 26.91 -2.42
CA ALA A 6 -33.66 27.22 -2.76
C ALA A 6 -32.92 25.96 -3.29
N PRO A 7 -31.97 26.10 -4.24
CA PRO A 7 -31.18 24.98 -4.73
C PRO A 7 -30.20 24.49 -3.65
N ALA A 8 -30.11 23.16 -3.51
CA ALA A 8 -29.16 22.48 -2.65
C ALA A 8 -27.72 22.82 -3.05
N SER A 9 -26.92 23.28 -2.08
CA SER A 9 -25.49 23.50 -2.23
C SER A 9 -24.78 22.17 -2.57
N PRO A 10 -23.88 22.13 -3.58
CA PRO A 10 -23.03 20.97 -3.77
C PRO A 10 -22.04 20.88 -2.61
N ASN A 11 -22.11 19.78 -1.86
CA ASN A 11 -21.15 19.43 -0.82
C ASN A 11 -19.85 18.98 -1.52
N THR A 12 -19.11 19.92 -2.10
CA THR A 12 -17.73 19.68 -2.52
C THR A 12 -16.85 19.77 -1.29
N SER A 13 -16.63 18.61 -0.65
CA SER A 13 -15.49 18.47 0.25
C SER A 13 -14.24 18.94 -0.52
N PRO A 14 -13.49 19.92 -0.01
CA PRO A 14 -12.25 20.33 -0.65
C PRO A 14 -11.29 19.14 -0.72
N PRO A 15 -10.44 19.03 -1.76
CA PRO A 15 -9.34 18.08 -1.73
C PRO A 15 -8.53 18.35 -0.47
N SER A 16 -8.44 17.36 0.42
CA SER A 16 -7.58 17.43 1.59
C SER A 16 -6.13 17.51 1.12
N THR A 17 -5.61 18.72 0.99
CA THR A 17 -4.18 18.98 0.90
C THR A 17 -3.54 18.33 2.14
N PRO A 18 -2.65 17.33 1.99
CA PRO A 18 -1.92 16.81 3.12
C PRO A 18 -1.13 17.97 3.75
N PRO A 19 -1.20 18.19 5.09
CA PRO A 19 -0.27 19.09 5.74
C PRO A 19 1.15 18.62 5.42
N ALA A 20 2.10 19.54 5.23
CA ALA A 20 3.51 19.24 5.03
C ALA A 20 4.04 18.40 6.21
N GLY A 21 3.90 17.09 6.09
CA GLY A 21 4.15 16.11 7.13
C GLY A 21 5.60 15.70 7.11
N ASN A 22 6.12 15.31 8.27
CA ASN A 22 7.44 14.70 8.37
C ASN A 22 7.66 13.66 7.26
N ALA A 23 8.85 13.66 6.66
CA ALA A 23 9.19 12.73 5.58
C ALA A 23 8.85 11.28 6.00
N SER A 24 8.01 10.61 5.22
CA SER A 24 7.43 9.31 5.57
C SER A 24 7.33 8.39 4.35
N VAL A 25 7.22 7.09 4.60
CA VAL A 25 7.01 6.08 3.57
C VAL A 25 5.79 5.24 3.91
N LYS A 26 4.96 4.98 2.91
CA LYS A 26 3.75 4.16 2.98
C LYS A 26 3.86 3.04 1.95
N ALA A 27 3.42 1.83 2.29
CA ALA A 27 3.32 0.74 1.33
C ALA A 27 1.97 0.02 1.46
N GLY A 28 1.43 -0.42 0.34
CA GLY A 28 0.14 -1.09 0.28
C GLY A 28 -0.57 -0.86 -1.07
N PHE A 29 -1.90 -0.81 -1.01
CA PHE A 29 -2.76 -0.64 -2.18
C PHE A 29 -3.26 0.81 -2.24
N PHE A 30 -2.92 1.50 -3.32
CA PHE A 30 -3.30 2.90 -3.51
C PHE A 30 -4.49 3.02 -4.46
N LYS A 31 -5.19 4.16 -4.39
CA LYS A 31 -6.39 4.45 -5.20
C LYS A 31 -6.17 4.30 -6.71
N THR A 32 -4.93 4.39 -7.18
CA THR A 32 -4.54 4.22 -8.58
C THR A 32 -4.64 2.77 -9.08
N ALA A 33 -4.74 1.78 -8.19
CA ALA A 33 -4.89 0.38 -8.54
C ALA A 33 -6.38 0.00 -8.59
N THR A 34 -6.89 -0.23 -9.80
CA THR A 34 -8.26 -0.69 -10.08
C THR A 34 -8.22 -1.90 -10.99
N GLU A 35 -9.16 -2.82 -10.80
CA GLU A 35 -9.42 -3.91 -11.75
C GLU A 35 -10.08 -3.38 -13.03
N ALA A 36 -10.20 -4.24 -14.06
CA ALA A 36 -10.78 -3.89 -15.36
C ALA A 36 -12.26 -3.43 -15.27
N ASP A 37 -12.97 -3.82 -14.22
CA ASP A 37 -14.35 -3.43 -13.92
C ASP A 37 -14.47 -2.12 -13.12
N GLY A 38 -13.34 -1.48 -12.81
CA GLY A 38 -13.27 -0.25 -12.01
C GLY A 38 -13.25 -0.48 -10.49
N THR A 39 -13.28 -1.72 -10.03
CA THR A 39 -13.23 -2.05 -8.59
C THR A 39 -11.86 -1.67 -8.02
N PRO A 40 -11.79 -0.90 -6.93
CA PRO A 40 -10.52 -0.58 -6.27
C PRO A 40 -9.86 -1.84 -5.72
N VAL A 41 -8.61 -2.08 -6.08
CA VAL A 41 -7.85 -3.24 -5.58
C VAL A 41 -7.68 -3.16 -4.06
N ALA A 42 -7.62 -1.96 -3.49
CA ALA A 42 -7.62 -1.76 -2.04
C ALA A 42 -8.89 -2.28 -1.35
N ALA A 43 -10.05 -2.22 -2.01
CA ALA A 43 -11.30 -2.76 -1.46
C ALA A 43 -11.26 -4.31 -1.46
N ILE A 44 -10.75 -4.91 -2.54
CA ILE A 44 -10.52 -6.35 -2.63
C ILE A 44 -9.54 -6.80 -1.54
N ALA A 45 -8.43 -6.07 -1.38
CA ALA A 45 -7.44 -6.31 -0.34
C ALA A 45 -8.05 -6.27 1.07
N ALA A 46 -8.92 -5.29 1.35
CA ALA A 46 -9.58 -5.17 2.64
C ALA A 46 -10.56 -6.33 2.92
N VAL A 47 -11.34 -6.74 1.92
CA VAL A 47 -12.22 -7.92 2.02
C VAL A 47 -11.40 -9.18 2.29
N GLN A 48 -10.24 -9.32 1.65
CA GLN A 48 -9.36 -10.47 1.90
C GLN A 48 -8.72 -10.39 3.29
N GLU A 49 -8.20 -9.24 3.71
CA GLU A 49 -7.54 -9.06 5.01
C GLU A 49 -8.49 -9.36 6.19
N PHE A 50 -9.75 -8.91 6.10
CA PHE A 50 -10.72 -8.98 7.20
C PHE A 50 -11.81 -10.02 7.03
N GLY A 51 -11.96 -10.60 5.84
CA GLY A 51 -13.12 -11.38 5.48
C GLY A 51 -14.34 -10.50 5.22
N ALA A 52 -15.40 -11.10 4.69
CA ALA A 52 -16.67 -10.43 4.46
C ALA A 52 -17.82 -11.42 4.47
N VAL A 53 -19.01 -10.94 4.82
CA VAL A 53 -20.26 -11.69 4.68
C VAL A 53 -21.09 -11.02 3.59
N VAL A 54 -21.23 -11.71 2.45
CA VAL A 54 -21.97 -11.20 1.29
C VAL A 54 -23.35 -11.85 1.26
N ARG A 55 -24.40 -11.03 1.25
CA ARG A 55 -25.79 -11.48 1.08
C ARG A 55 -26.16 -11.41 -0.39
N GLY A 56 -26.45 -12.56 -1.00
CA GLY A 56 -26.91 -12.67 -2.38
C GLY A 56 -28.37 -12.26 -2.56
N ARG A 57 -28.77 -12.03 -3.82
CA ARG A 57 -30.13 -11.59 -4.18
C ARG A 57 -31.24 -12.58 -3.83
N GLU A 58 -30.94 -13.87 -3.66
CA GLU A 58 -31.93 -14.90 -3.26
C GLU A 58 -31.69 -15.45 -1.84
N GLY A 59 -31.13 -14.63 -0.95
CA GLY A 59 -31.02 -14.96 0.49
C GLY A 59 -29.84 -15.86 0.87
N HIS A 60 -29.06 -16.33 -0.10
CA HIS A 60 -27.83 -17.09 0.16
C HIS A 60 -26.74 -16.18 0.74
N THR A 61 -26.13 -16.63 1.83
CA THR A 61 -25.07 -15.92 2.53
C THR A 61 -23.73 -16.58 2.23
N THR A 62 -22.82 -15.83 1.61
CA THR A 62 -21.45 -16.27 1.34
C THR A 62 -20.52 -15.66 2.37
N VAL A 63 -19.90 -16.49 3.19
CA VAL A 63 -18.87 -16.08 4.15
C VAL A 63 -17.50 -16.22 3.49
N ILE A 64 -16.83 -15.09 3.31
CA ILE A 64 -15.45 -14.99 2.87
C ILE A 64 -14.60 -14.92 4.16
N PRO A 65 -13.79 -15.92 4.45
CA PRO A 65 -12.97 -15.92 5.66
C PRO A 65 -11.78 -14.94 5.53
N PRO A 66 -11.29 -14.37 6.65
CA PRO A 66 -10.14 -13.48 6.65
C PRO A 66 -8.84 -14.20 6.27
N ARG A 67 -7.99 -13.49 5.53
CA ARG A 67 -6.64 -13.85 5.10
C ARG A 67 -5.70 -12.73 5.53
N PRO A 68 -5.19 -12.72 6.76
CA PRO A 68 -4.53 -11.55 7.35
C PRO A 68 -3.07 -11.39 6.86
N PHE A 69 -2.87 -11.08 5.58
CA PHE A 69 -1.54 -10.98 4.98
C PHE A 69 -0.83 -9.68 5.39
N LEU A 70 -1.49 -8.52 5.39
CA LEU A 70 -0.84 -7.23 5.72
C LEU A 70 -0.45 -7.17 7.19
N ARG A 71 -1.36 -7.55 8.09
CA ARG A 71 -1.08 -7.54 9.53
C ARG A 71 0.05 -8.50 9.89
N GLN A 72 0.11 -9.66 9.25
CA GLN A 72 1.22 -10.61 9.44
C GLN A 72 2.54 -10.05 8.93
N THR A 73 2.58 -9.46 7.72
CA THR A 73 3.81 -8.84 7.20
C THR A 73 4.32 -7.76 8.16
N VAL A 74 3.45 -6.86 8.62
CA VAL A 74 3.85 -5.80 9.57
C VAL A 74 4.34 -6.41 10.88
N ALA A 75 3.64 -7.41 11.41
CA ALA A 75 4.05 -8.07 12.65
C ALA A 75 5.45 -8.69 12.54
N HIS A 76 5.78 -9.32 11.42
CA HIS A 76 7.06 -10.00 11.20
C HIS A 76 8.20 -9.07 10.78
N HIS A 77 7.94 -8.07 9.93
CA HIS A 77 8.99 -7.31 9.26
C HIS A 77 9.21 -5.88 9.80
N ARG A 78 8.31 -5.34 10.64
CA ARG A 78 8.41 -3.95 11.15
C ARG A 78 9.80 -3.58 11.68
N THR A 79 10.40 -4.47 12.48
CA THR A 79 11.70 -4.22 13.11
C THR A 79 12.83 -4.28 12.09
N ALA A 80 12.69 -5.09 11.03
CA ALA A 80 13.65 -5.12 9.93
C ALA A 80 13.60 -3.82 9.11
N TRP A 81 12.40 -3.32 8.79
CA TRP A 81 12.23 -2.06 8.04
C TRP A 81 12.77 -0.85 8.79
N VAL A 82 12.49 -0.73 10.09
CA VAL A 82 13.02 0.36 10.92
C VAL A 82 14.54 0.31 10.99
N ARG A 83 15.13 -0.89 11.14
CA ARG A 83 16.59 -1.04 11.12
C ARG A 83 17.19 -0.71 9.77
N LEU A 84 16.57 -1.16 8.68
CA LEU A 84 17.00 -0.85 7.32
C LEU A 84 17.02 0.66 7.10
N LEU A 85 15.93 1.35 7.43
CA LEU A 85 15.81 2.80 7.33
C LEU A 85 16.87 3.52 8.19
N ALA A 86 17.05 3.10 9.44
CA ALA A 86 18.04 3.70 10.32
C ALA A 86 19.48 3.51 9.81
N ASN A 87 19.80 2.34 9.23
CA ASN A 87 21.12 2.03 8.72
C ASN A 87 21.42 2.75 7.40
N THR A 88 20.46 2.83 6.49
CA THR A 88 20.60 3.58 5.23
C THR A 88 20.77 5.06 5.52
N LEU A 89 19.95 5.64 6.41
CA LEU A 89 20.09 7.02 6.84
C LEU A 89 21.45 7.30 7.49
N LYS A 90 21.90 6.45 8.44
CA LYS A 90 23.22 6.58 9.07
C LYS A 90 24.36 6.51 8.06
N THR A 91 24.28 5.61 7.08
CA THR A 91 25.31 5.45 6.04
C THR A 91 25.38 6.69 5.15
N SER A 92 24.24 7.19 4.68
CA SER A 92 24.18 8.39 3.86
C SER A 92 24.71 9.63 4.59
N LEU A 93 24.42 9.76 5.90
CA LEU A 93 24.95 10.83 6.74
C LEU A 93 26.45 10.71 7.05
N ARG A 94 27.01 9.49 7.00
CA ARG A 94 28.43 9.23 7.28
C ARG A 94 29.34 9.48 6.09
N THR A 95 28.81 9.70 4.88
CA THR A 95 29.62 10.01 3.69
C THR A 95 30.45 11.25 3.98
N PRO A 96 31.78 11.13 4.23
CA PRO A 96 32.59 12.27 4.57
C PRO A 96 32.70 13.08 3.29
N GLY A 97 32.23 14.33 3.35
CA GLY A 97 32.52 15.29 2.29
C GLY A 97 34.03 15.40 2.15
N ARG A 98 34.61 14.73 1.16
CA ARG A 98 36.03 14.82 0.84
C ARG A 98 36.31 16.26 0.42
N ALA A 99 36.93 17.04 1.30
CA ALA A 99 37.16 18.47 1.13
C ALA A 99 37.87 18.78 -0.20
N GLY A 100 37.27 19.65 -1.03
CA GLY A 100 37.92 20.24 -2.20
C GLY A 100 36.96 20.86 -3.22
N GLY A 101 36.78 22.19 -3.19
CA GLY A 101 36.23 23.00 -4.30
C GLY A 101 34.73 23.33 -4.26
N THR A 102 34.31 24.40 -4.96
CA THR A 102 32.91 24.88 -5.07
C THR A 102 31.94 23.82 -5.64
N GLN A 103 32.43 22.90 -6.47
CA GLN A 103 31.70 21.71 -6.93
C GLN A 103 31.18 20.86 -5.75
N HIS A 104 31.91 20.85 -4.64
CA HIS A 104 31.61 20.05 -3.45
C HIS A 104 30.42 20.59 -2.65
N LEU A 105 30.17 21.91 -2.66
CA LEU A 105 29.02 22.50 -1.96
C LEU A 105 27.70 22.16 -2.64
N LEU A 106 27.66 22.23 -3.97
CA LEU A 106 26.51 21.78 -4.77
C LEU A 106 26.27 20.29 -4.56
N GLN A 107 27.33 19.47 -4.58
CA GLN A 107 27.24 18.04 -4.30
C GLN A 107 26.70 17.78 -2.88
N THR A 108 27.17 18.51 -1.88
CA THR A 108 26.75 18.35 -0.48
C THR A 108 25.28 18.71 -0.28
N LEU A 109 24.80 19.79 -0.91
CA LEU A 109 23.39 20.18 -0.85
C LEU A 109 22.47 19.17 -1.54
N VAL A 110 22.85 18.71 -2.74
CA VAL A 110 22.13 17.65 -3.46
C VAL A 110 22.07 16.38 -2.61
N GLN A 111 23.18 15.98 -1.97
CA GLN A 111 23.23 14.81 -1.10
C GLN A 111 22.31 14.95 0.12
N ARG A 112 22.30 16.11 0.80
CA ARG A 112 21.43 16.31 1.97
C ARG A 112 19.95 16.26 1.63
N LEU A 113 19.56 16.80 0.48
CA LEU A 113 18.17 16.77 0.02
C LEU A 113 17.76 15.38 -0.50
N SER A 114 18.71 14.62 -1.05
CA SER A 114 18.45 13.26 -1.59
C SER A 114 18.45 12.16 -0.51
N THR A 115 19.16 12.39 0.60
CA THR A 115 19.44 11.35 1.62
C THR A 115 18.17 10.81 2.30
N PRO A 116 17.26 11.65 2.84
CA PRO A 116 16.00 11.16 3.43
C PRO A 116 15.17 10.38 2.41
N THR A 117 15.09 10.89 1.18
CA THR A 117 14.33 10.28 0.08
C THR A 117 14.87 8.90 -0.30
N GLN A 118 16.19 8.72 -0.36
CA GLN A 118 16.81 7.43 -0.66
C GLN A 118 16.57 6.37 0.44
N ALA A 119 16.71 6.78 1.69
CA ALA A 119 16.50 5.89 2.84
C ALA A 119 15.03 5.43 2.90
N LEU A 120 14.09 6.36 2.72
CA LEU A 120 12.65 6.08 2.66
C LEU A 120 12.28 5.22 1.44
N THR A 121 12.84 5.50 0.26
CA THR A 121 12.62 4.70 -0.95
C THR A 121 13.10 3.27 -0.76
N THR A 122 14.26 3.08 -0.13
CA THR A 122 14.81 1.75 0.15
C THR A 122 13.91 0.97 1.11
N ALA A 123 13.44 1.62 2.18
CA ALA A 123 12.49 1.03 3.11
C ALA A 123 11.15 0.67 2.42
N GLY A 124 10.61 1.57 1.58
CA GLY A 124 9.39 1.35 0.81
C GLY A 124 9.47 0.16 -0.13
N LYS A 125 10.60 0.01 -0.84
CA LYS A 125 10.83 -1.15 -1.72
C LYS A 125 10.89 -2.47 -0.94
N ALA A 126 11.52 -2.46 0.25
CA ALA A 126 11.53 -3.63 1.13
C ALA A 126 10.12 -3.98 1.62
N MET A 127 9.34 -2.98 2.05
CA MET A 127 7.94 -3.17 2.45
C MET A 127 7.10 -3.76 1.31
N GLN A 128 7.20 -3.23 0.09
CA GLN A 128 6.51 -3.75 -1.08
C GLN A 128 6.87 -5.23 -1.31
N THR A 129 8.17 -5.55 -1.26
CA THR A 129 8.68 -6.92 -1.46
C THR A 129 8.11 -7.88 -0.43
N ASP A 130 8.17 -7.52 0.86
CA ASP A 130 7.71 -8.37 1.96
C ASP A 130 6.18 -8.56 1.93
N ILE A 131 5.42 -7.52 1.57
CA ILE A 131 3.96 -7.61 1.39
C ILE A 131 3.65 -8.58 0.23
N THR A 132 4.27 -8.40 -0.93
CA THR A 132 4.06 -9.28 -2.10
C THR A 132 4.43 -10.73 -1.76
N GLN A 133 5.52 -10.94 -1.04
CA GLN A 133 5.95 -12.26 -0.61
C GLN A 133 4.97 -12.91 0.38
N THR A 134 4.44 -12.13 1.34
CA THR A 134 3.45 -12.64 2.30
C THR A 134 2.16 -13.03 1.58
N ILE A 135 1.73 -12.23 0.59
CA ILE A 135 0.57 -12.58 -0.26
C ILE A 135 0.85 -13.90 -1.00
N HIS A 136 2.05 -14.09 -1.54
CA HIS A 136 2.42 -15.33 -2.22
C HIS A 136 2.40 -16.55 -1.28
N GLN A 137 2.84 -16.38 -0.03
CA GLN A 137 2.92 -17.44 0.98
C GLN A 137 1.58 -17.72 1.69
N THR A 138 0.60 -16.82 1.56
CA THR A 138 -0.71 -16.97 2.19
C THR A 138 -1.51 -18.00 1.39
N HIS A 139 -1.54 -19.24 1.88
CA HIS A 139 -2.29 -20.35 1.28
C HIS A 139 -3.55 -20.74 2.06
N THR A 140 -3.83 -20.06 3.18
CA THR A 140 -4.92 -20.41 4.08
C THR A 140 -5.71 -19.18 4.51
N PRO A 141 -7.03 -19.32 4.71
CA PRO A 141 -7.90 -20.44 4.31
C PRO A 141 -8.06 -20.59 2.78
N PRO A 142 -8.31 -21.82 2.28
CA PRO A 142 -8.47 -22.12 0.85
C PRO A 142 -9.61 -21.31 0.22
N ASN A 143 -9.65 -21.23 -1.11
CA ASN A 143 -10.78 -20.58 -1.80
C ASN A 143 -12.07 -21.38 -1.57
N ALA A 144 -13.22 -20.70 -1.56
CA ALA A 144 -14.50 -21.41 -1.45
C ALA A 144 -14.66 -22.39 -2.63
N PRO A 145 -15.30 -23.56 -2.45
CA PRO A 145 -15.43 -24.57 -3.52
C PRO A 145 -16.06 -24.04 -4.81
N VAL A 146 -16.98 -23.08 -4.72
CA VAL A 146 -17.58 -22.40 -5.89
C VAL A 146 -16.54 -21.55 -6.65
N THR A 147 -15.63 -20.89 -5.93
CA THR A 147 -14.54 -20.10 -6.50
C THR A 147 -13.45 -20.99 -7.09
N ILE A 148 -13.14 -22.14 -6.47
CA ILE A 148 -12.24 -23.15 -7.04
C ILE A 148 -12.84 -23.72 -8.33
N ARG A 149 -14.13 -24.04 -8.34
CA ARG A 149 -14.85 -24.54 -9.54
C ARG A 149 -14.87 -23.51 -10.67
N HIS A 150 -14.96 -22.21 -10.35
CA HIS A 150 -14.96 -21.14 -11.34
C HIS A 150 -13.55 -20.77 -11.85
N LYS A 151 -12.51 -20.97 -11.04
CA LYS A 151 -11.11 -20.65 -11.38
C LYS A 151 -10.28 -21.81 -11.90
N GLY A 152 -10.62 -23.03 -11.53
CA GLY A 152 -9.84 -24.23 -11.82
C GLY A 152 -8.62 -24.49 -10.91
N PHE A 153 -8.33 -23.65 -9.91
CA PHE A 153 -7.21 -23.87 -8.98
C PHE A 153 -7.43 -23.25 -7.58
N ASP A 154 -6.75 -23.81 -6.57
CA ASP A 154 -6.86 -23.44 -5.14
C ASP A 154 -5.64 -22.63 -4.66
N LYS A 155 -5.31 -21.54 -5.36
CA LYS A 155 -4.39 -20.52 -4.82
C LYS A 155 -5.22 -19.32 -4.36
N PRO A 156 -5.35 -19.10 -3.05
CA PRO A 156 -5.94 -17.87 -2.56
C PRO A 156 -5.09 -16.66 -2.98
N LEU A 157 -5.73 -15.53 -3.28
CA LEU A 157 -5.10 -14.25 -3.68
C LEU A 157 -4.37 -14.23 -5.04
N VAL A 158 -4.51 -15.29 -5.83
CA VAL A 158 -4.06 -15.36 -7.23
C VAL A 158 -5.31 -15.63 -8.07
N GLU A 159 -6.12 -14.62 -8.39
CA GLU A 159 -7.13 -14.80 -9.47
C GLU A 159 -6.47 -14.50 -10.83
N THR A 160 -5.72 -13.40 -10.87
CA THR A 160 -5.11 -12.80 -12.08
C THR A 160 -3.67 -12.33 -11.84
N GLY A 161 -3.20 -12.40 -10.59
CA GLY A 161 -1.96 -11.72 -10.15
C GLY A 161 -2.13 -10.21 -9.90
N THR A 162 -3.28 -9.61 -10.24
CA THR A 162 -3.50 -8.15 -10.12
C THR A 162 -3.29 -7.65 -8.70
N LEU A 163 -3.77 -8.36 -7.68
CA LEU A 163 -3.56 -7.97 -6.27
C LEU A 163 -2.06 -7.88 -5.94
N GLN A 164 -1.27 -8.90 -6.27
CA GLN A 164 0.17 -8.89 -6.01
C GLN A 164 0.90 -7.80 -6.79
N ASN A 165 0.53 -7.62 -8.06
CA ASN A 165 1.12 -6.63 -8.95
C ASN A 165 0.73 -5.18 -8.58
N SER A 166 -0.33 -5.01 -7.79
CA SER A 166 -0.84 -3.71 -7.35
C SER A 166 -0.24 -3.22 -6.04
N VAL A 167 0.57 -4.04 -5.35
CA VAL A 167 1.29 -3.60 -4.17
C VAL A 167 2.35 -2.59 -4.60
N SER A 168 2.32 -1.40 -4.02
CA SER A 168 3.28 -0.33 -4.31
C SER A 168 3.70 0.37 -3.01
N PHE A 169 4.58 1.37 -3.13
CA PHE A 169 4.92 2.28 -2.05
C PHE A 169 4.93 3.74 -2.52
N GLN A 170 4.73 4.65 -1.58
CA GLN A 170 4.77 6.10 -1.78
C GLN A 170 5.66 6.72 -0.71
N VAL A 171 6.46 7.71 -1.11
CA VAL A 171 7.30 8.48 -0.21
C VAL A 171 6.75 9.91 -0.21
N ASP A 172 6.37 10.38 0.97
CA ASP A 172 5.95 11.76 1.21
C ASP A 172 7.15 12.49 1.82
N VAL A 173 7.59 13.59 1.22
CA VAL A 173 8.77 14.38 1.65
C VAL A 173 8.40 15.85 1.79
#